data_AF-G0MVZ1-F1
#
_entry.id   AF-G0MVZ1-F1
#
_cell.length_a   1.000
_cell.length_b   1.000
_cell.length_c   1.000
_cell.angle_alpha   90.00
_cell.angle_beta   90.00
_cell.angle_gamma   90.00
#
_symmetry.space_group_name_H-M   'P 1'
#
loop_
_entity.id
_entity.type
_entity.pdbx_description
1 polymer ?
#
loop_
_entity_poly.entity_id
_entity_poly.type
_entity_poly.pdbx_seq_one_letter_code
_entity_poly.pdbx_strand_id
1 'polypeptide(L)'
;MAENRRKNQYEIFLISAKKNAENLLKLADRFLLGNAKLQVERFIIYSSLFNHREKLLLADEYELKDLLEKSLVHYKTKDSFRDLYCKTGNYSETFERIEVKTFRTAH
;
A
#
# COMPACT_ATOMS: atom_id res chain seq x y z
N MET A 1 21.73 19.00 20.71
CA MET A 1 20.71 19.81 19.99
C MET A 1 20.70 19.62 18.46
N ALA A 2 21.84 19.37 17.80
CA ALA A 2 21.87 19.16 16.33
C ALA A 2 21.22 17.84 15.85
N GLU A 3 21.25 16.80 16.67
CA GLU A 3 20.70 15.49 16.30
C GLU A 3 19.17 15.46 16.22
N ASN A 4 18.49 16.21 17.10
CA ASN A 4 17.02 16.31 17.08
C ASN A 4 16.51 17.04 15.82
N ARG A 5 17.26 18.04 15.33
CA ARG A 5 16.96 18.72 14.06
C ARG A 5 17.13 17.81 12.86
N ARG A 6 18.18 16.97 12.85
CA ARG A 6 18.40 15.98 11.79
C ARG A 6 17.29 14.94 11.77
N LYS A 7 16.93 14.34 12.91
CA LYS A 7 15.84 13.35 13.01
C LYS A 7 14.52 13.92 12.49
N ASN A 8 14.17 15.15 12.88
CA ASN A 8 12.96 15.82 12.37
C ASN A 8 13.00 16.04 10.85
N GLN A 9 14.16 16.42 10.30
CA GLN A 9 14.30 16.58 8.84
C GLN A 9 14.14 15.26 8.07
N TYR A 10 14.64 14.14 8.61
CA TYR A 10 14.46 12.82 7.99
C TYR A 10 12.99 12.39 8.01
N GLU A 11 12.30 12.54 9.14
CA GLU A 11 10.86 12.22 9.23
C GLU A 11 10.03 13.03 8.23
N ILE A 12 10.29 14.33 8.13
CA ILE A 12 9.64 15.20 7.14
C ILE A 12 9.89 14.71 5.71
N PHE A 13 11.14 14.35 5.39
CA PHE A 13 11.49 13.80 4.10
C PHE A 13 10.72 12.50 3.80
N LEU A 14 10.69 11.54 4.72
CA LEU A 14 9.99 10.25 4.54
C LEU A 14 8.48 10.46 4.32
N ILE A 15 7.85 11.34 5.10
CA ILE A 15 6.43 11.69 4.95
C ILE A 15 6.18 12.29 3.55
N SER A 16 7.04 13.22 3.10
CA SER A 16 6.90 13.83 1.77
C SER A 16 7.07 12.82 0.63
N ALA A 17 8.06 11.92 0.74
CA ALA A 17 8.33 10.91 -0.27
C ALA A 17 7.15 9.94 -0.43
N LYS A 18 6.55 9.53 0.69
CA LYS A 18 5.34 8.70 0.69
C LYS A 18 4.17 9.39 -0.01
N LYS A 19 3.86 10.63 0.36
CA LYS A 19 2.78 11.41 -0.25
C LYS A 19 3.01 11.67 -1.75
N ASN A 20 4.27 11.88 -2.15
CA ASN A 20 4.61 12.05 -3.55
C ASN A 20 4.38 10.78 -4.36
N ALA A 21 4.73 9.61 -3.83
CA ALA A 21 4.45 8.33 -4.49
C ALA A 21 2.94 8.10 -4.67
N GLU A 22 2.12 8.37 -3.65
CA GLU A 22 0.65 8.28 -3.75
C GLU A 22 0.08 9.24 -4.81
N ASN A 23 0.54 10.49 -4.83
CA ASN A 23 0.12 11.47 -5.84
C ASN A 23 0.53 11.07 -7.25
N LEU A 24 1.76 10.57 -7.43
CA LEU A 24 2.25 10.10 -8.72
C LEU A 24 1.46 8.88 -9.20
N LEU A 25 1.12 7.96 -8.30
CA LEU A 25 0.29 6.80 -8.64
C LEU A 25 -1.09 7.26 -9.13
N LYS A 26 -1.73 8.16 -8.39
CA LYS A 26 -3.03 8.74 -8.75
C LYS A 26 -3.01 9.46 -10.10
N LEU A 27 -1.96 10.24 -10.37
CA LEU A 27 -1.79 10.93 -11.65
C LEU A 27 -1.54 9.94 -12.78
N ALA A 28 -0.64 8.97 -12.58
CA ALA A 28 -0.33 7.97 -13.58
C ALA A 28 -1.57 7.15 -13.96
N ASP A 29 -2.39 6.79 -12.99
CA ASP A 29 -3.67 6.11 -13.24
C ASP A 29 -4.66 7.01 -14.01
N ARG A 30 -4.89 8.24 -13.52
CA ARG A 30 -5.81 9.20 -14.15
C ARG A 30 -5.46 9.53 -15.60
N PHE A 31 -4.17 9.61 -15.91
CA PHE A 31 -3.66 9.93 -17.25
C PHE A 31 -3.31 8.69 -18.08
N LEU A 32 -3.64 7.48 -17.61
CA LEU A 32 -3.38 6.20 -18.29
C LEU A 32 -1.89 5.98 -18.64
N LEU A 33 -1.00 6.49 -17.80
CA LEU A 33 0.45 6.40 -17.97
C LEU A 33 0.96 5.06 -17.45
N GLY A 34 0.74 3.98 -18.21
CA GLY A 34 1.07 2.60 -17.79
C GLY A 34 2.51 2.43 -17.29
N ASN A 35 3.50 3.00 -18.00
CA ASN A 35 4.90 2.92 -17.59
C ASN A 35 5.14 3.67 -16.26
N ALA A 36 4.57 4.87 -16.08
CA ALA A 36 4.75 5.62 -14.84
C ALA A 36 4.08 4.90 -13.66
N LYS A 37 2.88 4.35 -13.87
CA LYS A 37 2.15 3.55 -12.88
C LYS A 37 2.99 2.35 -12.43
N LEU A 38 3.59 1.62 -13.37
CA LEU A 38 4.46 0.48 -13.09
C LEU A 38 5.76 0.86 -12.34
N GLN A 39 6.37 2.01 -12.65
CA GLN A 39 7.54 2.47 -11.90
C GLN A 39 7.19 2.83 -10.45
N VAL A 40 6.05 3.49 -10.25
CA VAL A 40 5.56 3.85 -8.90
C VAL A 40 5.17 2.59 -8.12
N GLU A 41 4.51 1.63 -8.77
CA GLU A 41 4.20 0.32 -8.18
C GLU A 41 5.47 -0.38 -7.68
N ARG A 42 6.51 -0.47 -8.52
CA ARG A 42 7.80 -1.06 -8.14
C ARG A 42 8.44 -0.34 -6.96
N PHE A 43 8.40 0.99 -6.96
CA PHE A 43 8.88 1.78 -5.83
C PHE A 43 8.15 1.41 -4.53
N ILE A 44 6.81 1.32 -4.56
CA ILE A 44 6.00 0.96 -3.39
C ILE A 44 6.31 -0.48 -2.92
N ILE A 45 6.48 -1.43 -3.85
CA ILE A 45 6.82 -2.83 -3.52
C ILE A 45 8.09 -2.89 -2.66
N TYR A 46 9.18 -2.28 -3.12
CA TYR A 46 10.50 -2.40 -2.48
C TYR A 46 10.75 -1.39 -1.36
N SER A 47 9.90 -0.36 -1.23
CA SER A 47 10.04 0.66 -0.22
C SER A 47 9.58 0.20 1.17
N SER A 48 10.30 0.63 2.21
CA SER A 48 9.89 0.50 3.62
C SER A 48 9.00 1.65 4.10
N LEU A 49 8.68 2.62 3.23
CA LEU A 49 7.81 3.76 3.55
C LEU A 49 6.34 3.37 3.77
N PHE A 50 5.94 2.22 3.20
CA PHE A 50 4.57 1.71 3.26
C PHE A 50 4.54 0.44 4.09
N ASN A 51 3.60 0.37 5.03
CA ASN A 51 3.34 -0.88 5.75
C ASN A 51 2.52 -1.86 4.88
N HIS A 52 2.44 -3.13 5.31
CA HIS A 52 1.76 -4.18 4.54
C HIS A 52 0.30 -3.84 4.21
N ARG A 53 -0.41 -3.22 5.16
CA ARG A 53 -1.80 -2.78 4.99
C ARG A 53 -1.92 -1.70 3.92
N GLU A 54 -1.08 -0.68 3.97
CA GLU A 54 -1.08 0.41 2.99
C GLU A 54 -0.76 -0.10 1.59
N LYS A 55 0.21 -1.01 1.47
CA LYS A 55 0.53 -1.67 0.20
C LYS A 55 -0.67 -2.44 -0.35
N LEU A 56 -1.36 -3.19 0.49
CA LEU A 56 -2.55 -3.96 0.11
C LEU A 56 -3.70 -3.05 -0.36
N LEU A 57 -3.97 -1.97 0.38
CA LEU A 57 -5.03 -1.01 0.04
C LEU A 57 -4.75 -0.28 -1.27
N LEU A 58 -3.52 0.22 -1.47
CA LEU A 58 -3.14 0.86 -2.74
C LEU A 58 -3.20 -0.13 -3.91
N ALA A 59 -2.87 -1.40 -3.67
CA ALA A 59 -2.93 -2.42 -4.70
C ALA A 59 -4.35 -2.71 -5.18
N ASP A 60 -5.30 -2.77 -4.25
CA ASP A 60 -6.71 -2.96 -4.56
C ASP A 60 -7.31 -1.71 -5.23
N GLU A 61 -7.03 -0.51 -4.69
CA GLU A 61 -7.57 0.76 -5.21
C GLU A 61 -7.14 1.06 -6.66
N TYR A 62 -5.87 0.80 -6.99
CA TYR A 62 -5.29 1.12 -8.30
C TYR A 62 -5.09 -0.12 -9.19
N GLU A 63 -5.66 -1.27 -8.84
CA GLU A 63 -5.55 -2.53 -9.60
C GLU A 63 -4.09 -2.95 -9.91
N LEU A 64 -3.20 -2.78 -8.94
CA LEU A 64 -1.77 -3.06 -9.05
C LEU A 64 -1.48 -4.54 -8.76
N LYS A 65 -1.47 -5.36 -9.82
CA LYS A 65 -1.39 -6.83 -9.70
C LYS A 65 -0.13 -7.32 -8.98
N ASP A 66 1.03 -6.78 -9.32
CA ASP A 66 2.31 -7.24 -8.74
C ASP A 66 2.39 -6.81 -7.27
N LEU A 67 1.94 -5.60 -6.95
CA LEU A 67 1.87 -5.14 -5.57
C LEU A 67 0.87 -5.95 -4.75
N LEU A 68 -0.28 -6.32 -5.33
CA LEU A 68 -1.30 -7.13 -4.67
C LEU A 68 -0.73 -8.50 -4.32
N GLU A 69 -0.14 -9.20 -5.30
CA GLU A 69 0.45 -10.52 -5.11
C GLU A 69 1.53 -10.49 -4.01
N LYS A 70 2.44 -9.51 -4.06
CA LYS A 70 3.50 -9.36 -3.05
C LYS A 70 2.96 -9.02 -1.67
N SER A 71 1.91 -8.21 -1.59
CA SER A 71 1.30 -7.82 -0.30
C SER A 71 0.56 -8.99 0.34
N LEU A 72 -0.15 -9.81 -0.46
CA LEU A 72 -0.92 -10.97 0.01
C LEU A 72 -0.07 -12.05 0.69
N VAL A 73 1.23 -12.15 0.39
CA VAL A 73 2.15 -13.08 1.07
C VAL A 73 2.18 -12.84 2.59
N HIS A 74 1.88 -11.62 3.04
CA HIS A 74 1.82 -11.26 4.46
C HIS A 74 0.48 -11.56 5.14
N TYR A 75 -0.56 -11.89 4.36
CA TYR A 75 -1.94 -12.06 4.81
C TYR A 75 -2.42 -13.51 4.62
N LYS A 76 -1.80 -14.45 5.35
CA LYS A 76 -2.07 -15.90 5.21
C LYS A 76 -3.07 -16.46 6.21
N THR A 77 -3.24 -15.81 7.36
CA THR A 77 -4.06 -16.31 8.47
C THR A 77 -5.06 -15.24 8.88
N LYS A 78 -6.21 -15.64 9.44
CA LYS A 78 -7.22 -14.68 9.92
C LYS A 78 -6.64 -13.62 10.87
N ASP A 79 -5.70 -14.02 11.73
CA ASP A 79 -5.01 -13.10 12.64
C ASP A 79 -4.14 -12.06 11.92
N SER A 80 -3.55 -12.41 10.77
CA SER A 80 -2.77 -11.46 9.97
C SER A 80 -3.62 -10.34 9.38
N PHE A 81 -4.94 -10.53 9.25
CA PHE A 81 -5.88 -9.50 8.80
C PHE A 81 -6.36 -8.59 9.95
N ARG A 82 -5.97 -8.83 11.21
CA ARG A 82 -6.46 -8.06 12.38
C ARG A 82 -6.20 -6.56 12.25
N ASP A 83 -5.08 -6.19 11.63
CA ASP A 83 -4.68 -4.81 11.35
C ASP A 83 -5.63 -4.07 10.40
N LEU A 84 -6.38 -4.79 9.56
CA LEU A 84 -7.38 -4.24 8.65
C LEU A 84 -8.66 -3.85 9.38
N TYR A 85 -9.07 -4.60 10.40
CA TYR A 85 -10.32 -4.37 11.14
C TYR A 85 -10.23 -3.27 12.21
N CYS A 86 -9.04 -3.00 12.78
CA CYS A 86 -8.93 -2.09 13.94
C CYS A 86 -8.98 -0.58 13.61
N LYS A 87 -9.07 -0.18 12.33
CA LYS A 87 -9.15 1.22 11.91
C LYS A 87 -10.02 1.39 10.67
N THR A 88 -11.34 1.35 10.79
CA THR A 88 -12.21 1.67 9.66
C THR A 88 -13.35 2.58 10.05
N GLY A 89 -13.23 3.83 9.61
CA GLY A 89 -14.37 4.70 9.41
C GLY A 89 -15.08 4.49 8.07
N ASN A 90 -14.50 3.77 7.07
CA ASN A 90 -15.12 3.62 5.74
C ASN A 90 -14.54 2.51 4.81
N TYR A 91 -13.87 1.45 5.30
CA TYR A 91 -13.17 0.48 4.41
C TYR A 91 -13.65 -0.99 4.50
N SER A 92 -14.91 -1.25 4.86
CA SER A 92 -15.43 -2.62 4.99
C SER A 92 -15.61 -3.36 3.65
N GLU A 93 -15.91 -2.66 2.55
CA GLU A 93 -16.19 -3.30 1.24
C GLU A 93 -14.95 -3.87 0.54
N THR A 94 -13.78 -3.22 0.66
CA THR A 94 -12.53 -3.71 0.03
C THR A 94 -12.03 -4.98 0.73
N PHE A 95 -12.24 -5.05 2.04
CA PHE A 95 -11.87 -6.20 2.85
C PHE A 95 -12.65 -7.47 2.49
N GLU A 96 -13.99 -7.39 2.40
CA GLU A 96 -14.82 -8.53 2.00
C GLU A 96 -14.43 -9.08 0.62
N ARG A 97 -14.06 -8.19 -0.32
CA ARG A 97 -13.57 -8.59 -1.65
C ARG A 97 -12.25 -9.35 -1.60
N ILE A 98 -11.29 -8.90 -0.78
CA ILE A 98 -9.99 -9.55 -0.66
C ILE A 98 -10.12 -10.89 0.09
N GLU A 99 -10.88 -10.90 1.19
CA GLU A 99 -11.12 -12.09 2.02
C GLU A 99 -11.74 -13.22 1.19
N VAL A 100 -12.77 -12.91 0.39
CA VAL A 100 -13.41 -13.89 -0.51
C VAL A 100 -12.45 -14.42 -1.58
N LYS A 101 -11.57 -13.59 -2.14
CA LYS A 101 -10.58 -14.02 -3.15
C LYS A 101 -9.49 -14.91 -2.55
N THR A 102 -9.00 -14.58 -1.35
CA THR A 102 -7.95 -15.36 -0.68
C THR A 102 -8.45 -16.71 -0.20
N PHE A 103 -9.66 -16.79 0.36
CA PHE A 103 -10.19 -18.06 0.89
C PHE A 103 -10.82 -18.97 -0.18
N ARG A 104 -11.32 -18.44 -1.30
CA ARG A 104 -11.83 -19.30 -2.40
C ARG A 104 -10.75 -19.98 -3.24
N THR A 105 -9.53 -19.45 -3.25
CA THR A 105 -8.43 -19.98 -4.08
C THR A 105 -7.62 -21.07 -3.37
N ALA A 106 -7.91 -21.36 -2.10
CA ALA A 106 -7.18 -22.33 -1.27
C ALA A 106 -7.77 -23.76 -1.29
N HIS A 107 -8.64 -24.10 -2.25
CA HIS A 107 -9.29 -25.40 -2.35
C HIS A 107 -8.95 -26.14 -3.65
#